data_AF-A0A8F4J4X9-F1
#
_entry.id   AF-A0A8F4J4X9-F1
#
_cell.length_a   1.000
_cell.length_b   1.000
_cell.length_c   1.000
_cell.angle_alpha   90.00
_cell.angle_beta   90.00
_cell.angle_gamma   90.00
#
_symmetry.space_group_name_H-M   'P 1'
#
loop_
_entity.id
_entity.type
_entity.pdbx_description
1 polymer ?
#
loop_
_entity_poly.entity_id
_entity_poly.type
_entity_poly.pdbx_seq_one_letter_code
_entity_poly.pdbx_strand_id
1 'polypeptide(L)'
;MARGPRAGNSYVTFPEKDFVDIVGDGLIAGSVFEGKGIAVLILDTTERPDLEEIIRISRHLPPGDVNIRWATRKGRVDQVILEITFLRPMDGKALLLFDVDTQPLLVDAALNAAALYLQAGKPGDRLRHDPDKQKLYVEIPDTGFKDTWDALWRNQAAASIARTTGIARRKALSLADEMIAEARILTTIRVGPDPAL
;
A
#
# COMPACT_ATOMS: atom_id res chain seq x y z
N MET A 1 33.07 26.77 6.44
CA MET A 1 31.83 25.98 6.63
C MET A 1 31.52 25.24 5.34
N ALA A 2 31.90 23.97 5.25
CA ALA A 2 31.56 23.12 4.11
C ALA A 2 30.11 22.63 4.27
N ARG A 3 29.26 22.91 3.29
CA ARG A 3 27.93 22.29 3.21
C ARG A 3 28.14 20.80 2.96
N GLY A 4 27.66 19.96 3.87
CA GLY A 4 27.69 18.50 3.70
C GLY A 4 26.97 18.06 2.41
N PRO A 5 27.30 16.88 1.87
CA PRO A 5 26.72 16.40 0.64
C PRO A 5 25.20 16.26 0.80
N ARG A 6 24.42 16.85 -0.12
CA ARG A 6 23.00 16.55 -0.26
C ARG A 6 22.89 15.07 -0.59
N ALA A 7 22.08 14.32 0.16
CA ALA A 7 21.74 12.94 -0.18
C ALA A 7 21.29 12.90 -1.65
N GLY A 8 22.07 12.25 -2.50
CA GLY A 8 21.73 12.09 -3.90
C GLY A 8 20.54 11.16 -4.01
N ASN A 9 19.52 11.55 -4.77
CA ASN A 9 18.45 10.61 -5.15
C ASN A 9 19.09 9.44 -5.90
N SER A 10 19.15 8.26 -5.28
CA SER A 10 19.54 7.03 -5.95
C SER A 10 18.33 6.49 -6.72
N TYR A 11 18.53 6.17 -7.99
CA TYR A 11 17.51 5.52 -8.80
C TYR A 11 17.83 4.03 -8.89
N VAL A 12 16.80 3.21 -8.78
CA VAL A 12 16.90 1.75 -8.95
C VAL A 12 15.99 1.36 -10.10
N THR A 13 16.47 0.44 -10.95
CA THR A 13 15.66 -0.15 -12.02
C THR A 13 15.11 -1.48 -11.54
N PHE A 14 13.84 -1.72 -11.84
CA PHE A 14 13.14 -2.93 -11.45
C PHE A 14 12.85 -3.82 -12.67
N PRO A 15 13.06 -5.14 -12.59
CA PRO A 15 12.62 -6.08 -13.62
C PRO A 15 11.09 -6.07 -13.76
N GLU A 16 10.59 -6.07 -15.00
CA GLU A 16 9.14 -6.05 -15.27
C GLU A 16 8.42 -7.27 -14.68
N LYS A 17 9.04 -8.45 -14.73
CA LYS A 17 8.52 -9.71 -14.17
C LYS A 17 8.23 -9.66 -12.66
N ASP A 18 8.84 -8.72 -11.93
CA ASP A 18 8.67 -8.61 -10.49
C ASP A 18 7.40 -7.81 -10.15
N PHE A 19 6.84 -7.06 -11.11
CA PHE A 19 5.57 -6.36 -10.95
C PHE A 19 4.39 -7.33 -10.93
N VAL A 20 3.42 -6.99 -10.09
CA VAL A 20 2.20 -7.77 -9.90
C VAL A 20 1.02 -6.82 -9.80
N ASP A 21 -0.01 -7.09 -10.59
CA ASP A 21 -1.19 -6.25 -10.62
C ASP A 21 -2.07 -6.48 -9.40
N ILE A 22 -2.61 -5.38 -8.86
CA ILE A 22 -3.66 -5.41 -7.84
C ILE A 22 -5.00 -5.48 -8.58
N VAL A 23 -5.61 -6.65 -8.62
CA VAL A 23 -6.86 -6.92 -9.38
C VAL A 23 -8.14 -6.75 -8.55
N GLY A 24 -7.97 -6.57 -7.25
CA GLY A 24 -9.02 -6.21 -6.32
C GLY A 24 -8.42 -5.81 -4.98
N ASP A 25 -9.23 -5.15 -4.17
CA ASP A 25 -8.81 -4.64 -2.87
C ASP A 25 -9.97 -4.68 -1.87
N GLY A 26 -9.64 -4.36 -0.62
CA GLY A 26 -10.61 -4.16 0.45
C GLY A 26 -9.93 -3.70 1.73
N LEU A 27 -10.74 -3.47 2.76
CA LEU A 27 -10.28 -3.09 4.09
C LEU A 27 -10.90 -4.06 5.10
N ILE A 28 -10.08 -4.72 5.91
CA ILE A 28 -10.53 -5.57 7.01
C ILE A 28 -10.12 -4.90 8.32
N ALA A 29 -11.09 -4.61 9.17
CA ALA A 29 -10.86 -4.16 10.54
C ALA A 29 -11.28 -5.26 11.51
N GLY A 30 -10.50 -5.45 12.58
CA GLY A 30 -10.78 -6.47 13.59
C GLY A 30 -9.93 -6.28 14.84
N SER A 31 -10.21 -7.08 15.87
CA SER A 31 -9.56 -7.00 17.18
C SER A 31 -8.05 -7.25 17.14
N VAL A 32 -7.56 -7.97 16.13
CA VAL A 32 -6.14 -8.36 15.97
C VAL A 32 -5.20 -7.16 15.85
N PHE A 33 -5.69 -5.99 15.41
CA PHE A 33 -4.89 -4.77 15.22
C PHE A 33 -5.48 -3.56 15.91
N GLU A 34 -5.98 -3.75 17.14
CA GLU A 34 -6.62 -2.67 17.91
C GLU A 34 -7.77 -2.00 17.15
N GLY A 35 -8.45 -2.78 16.29
CA GLY A 35 -9.54 -2.29 15.46
C GLY A 35 -9.13 -1.52 14.22
N LYS A 36 -7.83 -1.36 13.91
CA LYS A 36 -7.35 -0.65 12.72
C LYS A 36 -7.78 -1.38 11.44
N GLY A 37 -8.16 -0.61 10.42
CA GLY A 37 -8.40 -1.14 9.08
C GLY A 37 -7.10 -1.50 8.38
N ILE A 38 -6.93 -2.77 8.02
CA ILE A 38 -5.80 -3.27 7.22
C ILE A 38 -6.25 -3.45 5.78
N ALA A 39 -5.48 -2.90 4.85
CA ALA A 39 -5.70 -3.08 3.43
C ALA A 39 -5.47 -4.55 3.03
N VAL A 40 -6.43 -5.11 2.29
CA VAL A 40 -6.28 -6.39 1.60
C VAL A 40 -6.04 -6.09 0.13
N LEU A 41 -4.96 -6.64 -0.41
CA LEU A 41 -4.59 -6.53 -1.82
C LEU A 41 -4.74 -7.91 -2.47
N ILE A 42 -5.63 -8.01 -3.44
CA ILE A 42 -5.79 -9.21 -4.26
C ILE A 42 -4.84 -9.08 -5.45
N LEU A 43 -3.84 -9.94 -5.48
CA LEU A 43 -2.78 -9.93 -6.48
C LEU A 43 -3.12 -10.88 -7.63
N ASP A 44 -2.88 -10.45 -8.87
CA ASP A 44 -2.92 -11.36 -10.02
C ASP A 44 -1.73 -12.32 -9.97
N THR A 45 -1.97 -13.56 -9.56
CA THR A 45 -0.92 -14.58 -9.48
C THR A 45 -0.92 -15.54 -10.65
N THR A 46 -1.72 -15.29 -11.70
CA THR A 46 -1.85 -16.19 -12.87
C THR A 46 -0.50 -16.51 -13.52
N GLU A 47 0.37 -15.50 -13.64
CA GLU A 47 1.74 -15.62 -14.17
C GLU A 47 2.82 -15.57 -13.07
N ARG A 48 2.41 -15.69 -11.79
CA ARG A 48 3.28 -15.62 -10.60
C ARG A 48 3.02 -16.78 -9.64
N PRO A 49 3.21 -18.05 -10.08
CA PRO A 49 3.00 -19.22 -9.24
C PRO A 49 3.91 -19.24 -8.00
N ASP A 50 5.04 -18.54 -8.05
CA ASP A 50 5.93 -18.33 -6.91
C ASP A 50 5.22 -17.56 -5.77
N LEU A 51 4.49 -16.48 -6.10
CA LEU A 51 3.74 -15.70 -5.11
C LEU A 51 2.49 -16.41 -4.64
N GLU A 52 1.80 -17.12 -5.54
CA GLU A 52 0.66 -17.95 -5.16
C GLU A 52 1.08 -18.98 -4.11
N GLU A 53 2.20 -19.66 -4.34
CA GLU A 53 2.73 -20.65 -3.41
C GLU A 53 3.13 -20.04 -2.06
N ILE A 54 3.87 -18.91 -2.07
CA ILE A 54 4.23 -18.18 -0.84
C ILE A 54 2.98 -17.84 -0.03
N ILE A 55 1.94 -17.31 -0.68
CA ILE A 55 0.69 -16.96 -0.01
C ILE A 55 0.01 -18.22 0.53
N ARG A 56 -0.07 -19.31 -0.26
CA ARG A 56 -0.76 -20.57 0.06
C ARG A 56 -0.10 -21.36 1.18
N ILE A 57 1.22 -21.37 1.30
CA ILE A 57 1.89 -22.17 2.33
C ILE A 57 2.15 -21.38 3.62
N SER A 58 2.01 -20.06 3.61
CA SER A 58 2.25 -19.19 4.76
C SER A 58 1.51 -19.62 6.04
N ARG A 59 0.27 -20.10 5.92
CA ARG A 59 -0.53 -20.60 7.06
C ARG A 59 0.04 -21.85 7.75
N HIS A 60 0.94 -22.57 7.08
CA HIS A 60 1.52 -23.83 7.54
C HIS A 60 2.99 -23.66 7.96
N LEU A 61 3.54 -22.47 7.79
CA LEU A 61 4.93 -22.17 8.09
C LEU A 61 5.02 -21.18 9.26
N PRO A 62 6.14 -21.19 10.00
CA PRO A 62 6.40 -20.14 10.97
C PRO A 62 6.49 -18.77 10.27
N PRO A 63 6.35 -17.66 11.02
CA PRO A 63 6.61 -16.33 10.50
C PRO A 63 7.95 -16.24 9.78
N GLY A 64 7.94 -15.59 8.63
CA GLY A 64 9.10 -15.42 7.75
C GLY A 64 9.76 -14.05 7.89
N ASP A 65 10.81 -13.84 7.10
CA ASP A 65 11.47 -12.53 6.99
C ASP A 65 11.10 -11.87 5.67
N VAL A 66 10.79 -10.58 5.75
CA VAL A 66 10.52 -9.73 4.59
C VAL A 66 11.35 -8.45 4.66
N ASN A 67 11.85 -8.00 3.52
CA ASN A 67 12.37 -6.65 3.35
C ASN A 67 11.34 -5.81 2.62
N ILE A 68 11.04 -4.64 3.18
CA ILE A 68 10.06 -3.70 2.66
C ILE A 68 10.77 -2.43 2.20
N ARG A 69 10.43 -1.95 0.99
CA ARG A 69 10.87 -0.65 0.50
C ARG A 69 9.75 0.05 -0.25
N TRP A 70 9.56 1.32 0.06
CA TRP A 70 8.72 2.21 -0.72
C TRP A 70 9.57 3.05 -1.69
N ALA A 71 9.03 3.32 -2.87
CA ALA A 71 9.67 4.17 -3.87
C ALA A 71 8.63 4.97 -4.66
N THR A 72 9.06 6.11 -5.22
CA THR A 72 8.30 6.84 -6.24
C THR A 72 8.87 6.55 -7.61
N ARG A 73 8.02 6.50 -8.64
CA ARG A 73 8.50 6.24 -9.99
C ARG A 73 9.09 7.51 -10.60
N LYS A 74 10.30 7.39 -11.18
CA LYS A 74 10.98 8.53 -11.83
C LYS A 74 10.10 9.12 -12.94
N GLY A 75 9.83 10.42 -12.85
CA GLY A 75 9.01 11.16 -13.82
C GLY A 75 7.50 10.89 -13.72
N ARG A 76 7.06 10.10 -12.74
CA ARG A 76 5.65 9.72 -12.54
C ARG A 76 5.28 9.93 -11.08
N VAL A 77 4.84 11.15 -10.77
CA VAL A 77 4.38 11.55 -9.43
C VAL A 77 2.98 11.01 -9.09
N ASP A 78 2.33 10.38 -10.07
CA ASP A 78 1.06 9.66 -9.97
C ASP A 78 1.24 8.22 -9.49
N GLN A 79 2.48 7.77 -9.24
CA GLN A 79 2.75 6.36 -8.96
C GLN A 79 3.72 6.14 -7.79
N VAL A 80 3.33 5.21 -6.91
CA VAL A 80 4.13 4.71 -5.80
C VAL A 80 4.33 3.22 -5.94
N ILE A 81 5.50 2.73 -5.59
CA ILE A 81 5.88 1.32 -5.64
C ILE A 81 6.13 0.84 -4.21
N LEU A 82 5.51 -0.28 -3.85
CA LEU A 82 5.88 -1.09 -2.70
C LEU A 82 6.65 -2.31 -3.18
N GLU A 83 7.90 -2.43 -2.75
CA GLU A 83 8.69 -3.63 -2.93
C GLU A 83 8.65 -4.48 -1.67
N ILE A 84 8.30 -5.74 -1.87
CA ILE A 84 8.28 -6.78 -0.84
C ILE A 84 9.25 -7.86 -1.31
N THR A 85 10.32 -8.09 -0.55
CA THR A 85 11.27 -9.18 -0.82
C THR A 85 11.16 -10.19 0.30
N PHE A 86 10.67 -11.39 -0.02
CA PHE A 86 10.60 -12.52 0.90
C PHE A 86 11.97 -13.20 0.96
N LEU A 87 12.48 -13.43 2.17
CA LEU A 87 13.81 -14.03 2.40
C LEU A 87 13.72 -15.42 3.04
N ARG A 88 12.71 -15.63 3.88
CA ARG A 88 12.46 -16.89 4.60
C ARG A 88 10.95 -17.06 4.81
N PRO A 89 10.42 -18.29 4.84
CA PRO A 89 11.09 -19.57 4.54
C PRO A 89 11.26 -19.83 3.03
N MET A 90 10.73 -18.95 2.18
CA MET A 90 10.87 -18.99 0.73
C MET A 90 11.38 -17.65 0.22
N ASP A 91 12.24 -17.70 -0.80
CA ASP A 91 12.66 -16.53 -1.55
C ASP A 91 11.59 -16.13 -2.56
N GLY A 92 11.33 -14.84 -2.66
CA GLY A 92 10.37 -14.30 -3.62
C GLY A 92 10.36 -12.78 -3.62
N LYS A 93 9.72 -12.19 -4.62
CA LYS A 93 9.66 -10.73 -4.73
C LYS A 93 8.37 -10.26 -5.37
N ALA A 94 7.73 -9.26 -4.78
CA ALA A 94 6.58 -8.58 -5.38
C ALA A 94 6.84 -7.07 -5.44
N LEU A 95 6.58 -6.48 -6.60
CA LEU A 95 6.51 -5.03 -6.77
C LEU A 95 5.06 -4.66 -7.05
N LEU A 96 4.47 -3.92 -6.11
CA LEU A 96 3.09 -3.47 -6.21
C LEU A 96 3.10 -2.01 -6.63
N LEU A 97 2.40 -1.70 -7.72
CA LEU A 97 2.25 -0.34 -8.23
C LEU A 97 0.90 0.23 -7.79
N PHE A 98 0.95 1.36 -7.11
CA PHE A 98 -0.24 2.10 -6.68
C PHE A 98 -0.38 3.38 -7.48
N ASP A 99 -1.59 3.65 -7.94
CA ASP A 99 -1.95 4.93 -8.52
C ASP A 99 -2.40 5.89 -7.40
N VAL A 100 -1.73 7.04 -7.30
CA VAL A 100 -1.93 8.01 -6.21
C VAL A 100 -3.29 8.69 -6.28
N ASP A 101 -3.88 8.80 -7.47
CA ASP A 101 -5.17 9.46 -7.66
C ASP A 101 -6.34 8.50 -7.34
N THR A 102 -6.19 7.21 -7.64
CA THR A 102 -7.27 6.22 -7.55
C THR A 102 -7.15 5.25 -6.37
N GLN A 103 -5.95 5.01 -5.86
CA GLN A 103 -5.67 4.08 -4.76
C GLN A 103 -5.00 4.73 -3.52
N PRO A 104 -5.22 6.01 -3.19
CA PRO A 104 -4.48 6.63 -2.09
C PRO A 104 -4.80 6.03 -0.72
N LEU A 105 -6.04 5.58 -0.52
CA LEU A 105 -6.47 4.96 0.73
C LEU A 105 -5.72 3.65 1.03
N LEU A 106 -5.33 2.89 0.00
CA LEU A 106 -4.61 1.62 0.19
C LEU A 106 -3.19 1.86 0.71
N VAL A 107 -2.50 2.86 0.14
CA VAL A 107 -1.16 3.25 0.60
C VAL A 107 -1.23 3.86 2.00
N ASP A 108 -2.18 4.76 2.25
CA ASP A 108 -2.35 5.38 3.56
C ASP A 108 -2.72 4.36 4.65
N ALA A 109 -3.60 3.40 4.34
CA ALA A 109 -3.95 2.30 5.25
C ALA A 109 -2.73 1.41 5.55
N ALA A 110 -1.95 1.04 4.54
CA ALA A 110 -0.74 0.21 4.74
C ALA A 110 0.29 0.91 5.65
N LEU A 111 0.49 2.23 5.46
CA LEU A 111 1.41 3.02 6.27
C LEU A 111 0.89 3.26 7.70
N ASN A 112 -0.41 3.52 7.89
CA ASN A 112 -0.98 3.81 9.20
C ASN A 112 -1.21 2.55 10.05
N ALA A 113 -1.58 1.44 9.42
CA ALA A 113 -1.71 0.15 10.08
C ALA A 113 -0.36 -0.54 10.30
N ALA A 114 0.70 -0.08 9.63
CA ALA A 114 2.02 -0.74 9.57
C ALA A 114 1.90 -2.20 9.09
N ALA A 115 0.93 -2.46 8.22
CA ALA A 115 0.57 -3.81 7.81
C ALA A 115 -0.29 -3.82 6.55
N LEU A 116 -0.26 -4.96 5.84
CA LEU A 116 -1.20 -5.29 4.78
C LEU A 116 -1.48 -6.80 4.73
N TYR A 117 -2.55 -7.16 4.05
CA TYR A 117 -2.83 -8.55 3.65
C TYR A 117 -2.64 -8.70 2.14
N LEU A 118 -1.93 -9.75 1.73
CA LEU A 118 -1.85 -10.18 0.34
C LEU A 118 -2.71 -11.41 0.14
N GLN A 119 -3.54 -11.41 -0.89
CA GLN A 119 -4.37 -12.54 -1.27
C GLN A 119 -4.07 -12.91 -2.73
N ALA A 120 -3.79 -14.19 -3.00
CA ALA A 120 -3.65 -14.67 -4.37
C ALA A 120 -5.01 -14.62 -5.08
N GLY A 121 -5.04 -14.21 -6.35
CA GLY A 121 -6.25 -14.08 -7.13
C GLY A 121 -5.99 -13.91 -8.61
N LYS A 122 -7.04 -13.51 -9.33
CA LYS A 122 -7.03 -13.25 -10.77
C LYS A 122 -8.01 -12.13 -11.12
N PRO A 123 -7.94 -11.56 -12.34
CA PRO A 123 -8.86 -10.49 -12.75
C PRO A 123 -10.33 -10.88 -12.54
N GLY A 124 -11.08 -9.99 -11.88
CA GLY A 124 -12.49 -10.21 -11.53
C GLY A 124 -12.72 -10.72 -10.10
N ASP A 125 -11.68 -11.19 -9.41
CA ASP A 125 -11.79 -11.55 -8.00
C ASP A 125 -12.09 -10.31 -7.14
N ARG A 126 -12.89 -10.49 -6.09
CA ARG A 126 -13.26 -9.44 -5.13
C ARG A 126 -13.28 -10.04 -3.73
N LEU A 127 -12.95 -9.23 -2.73
CA LEU A 127 -12.92 -9.69 -1.33
C LEU A 127 -14.27 -10.27 -0.90
N ARG A 128 -15.38 -9.63 -1.30
CA ARG A 128 -16.74 -10.09 -0.98
C ARG A 128 -17.09 -11.48 -1.52
N HIS A 129 -16.38 -11.99 -2.54
CA HIS A 129 -16.67 -13.29 -3.11
C HIS A 129 -16.15 -14.43 -2.22
N ASP A 130 -15.01 -14.21 -1.54
CA ASP A 130 -14.41 -15.17 -0.61
C ASP A 130 -13.60 -14.42 0.47
N PRO A 131 -14.27 -13.91 1.52
CA PRO A 131 -13.62 -13.18 2.61
C PRO A 131 -12.67 -14.03 3.44
N ASP A 132 -12.87 -15.35 3.46
CA ASP A 132 -12.08 -16.30 4.26
C ASP A 132 -10.93 -16.94 3.46
N LYS A 133 -10.81 -16.61 2.17
CA LYS A 133 -9.68 -17.01 1.33
C LYS A 133 -8.37 -16.69 2.05
N GLN A 134 -7.41 -17.60 1.94
CA GLN A 134 -6.12 -17.45 2.60
C GLN A 134 -5.44 -16.14 2.22
N LYS A 135 -4.96 -15.43 3.24
CA LYS A 135 -4.22 -14.17 3.14
C LYS A 135 -2.86 -14.33 3.81
N LEU A 136 -1.85 -13.73 3.21
CA LEU A 136 -0.55 -13.53 3.82
C LEU A 136 -0.52 -12.17 4.51
N TYR A 137 -0.31 -12.18 5.82
CA TYR A 137 -0.03 -10.96 6.57
C TYR A 137 1.41 -10.50 6.32
N VAL A 138 1.59 -9.22 6.02
CA VAL A 138 2.90 -8.60 5.83
C VAL A 138 2.99 -7.36 6.71
N GLU A 139 3.98 -7.34 7.60
CA GLU A 139 4.31 -6.16 8.39
C GLU A 139 5.05 -5.13 7.52
N ILE A 140 4.65 -3.87 7.66
CA ILE A 140 5.23 -2.73 6.96
C ILE A 140 5.96 -1.88 7.99
N PRO A 141 7.29 -2.04 8.16
CA PRO A 141 8.04 -1.26 9.12
C PRO A 141 8.03 0.23 8.73
N ASP A 142 8.26 1.09 9.71
CA ASP A 142 8.49 2.50 9.42
C ASP A 142 9.81 2.67 8.64
N THR A 143 9.67 2.99 7.36
CA THR A 143 10.79 3.23 6.43
C THR A 143 11.11 4.72 6.29
N GLY A 144 10.40 5.61 7.02
CA GLY A 144 10.45 7.06 6.82
C GLY A 144 9.72 7.55 5.57
N PHE A 145 9.07 6.66 4.81
CA PHE A 145 8.37 7.02 3.58
C PHE A 145 7.11 7.85 3.81
N LYS A 146 6.53 7.82 5.03
CA LYS A 146 5.27 8.50 5.35
C LYS A 146 5.29 10.00 5.03
N ASP A 147 6.38 10.70 5.34
CA ASP A 147 6.50 12.13 5.03
C ASP A 147 6.49 12.39 3.51
N THR A 148 7.11 11.49 2.74
CA THR A 148 7.11 11.55 1.28
C THR A 148 5.71 11.27 0.73
N TRP A 149 5.02 10.26 1.28
CA TRP A 149 3.65 9.92 0.93
C TRP A 149 2.69 11.09 1.18
N ASP A 150 2.72 11.66 2.38
CA ASP A 150 1.83 12.75 2.80
C ASP A 150 2.00 13.98 1.88
N ALA A 151 3.25 14.33 1.54
CA ALA A 151 3.53 15.41 0.60
C ALA A 151 3.08 15.08 -0.83
N LEU A 152 3.27 13.83 -1.28
CA LEU A 152 2.89 13.39 -2.63
C LEU A 152 1.38 13.43 -2.80
N TRP A 153 0.64 12.78 -1.89
CA TRP A 153 -0.82 12.70 -1.94
C TRP A 153 -1.46 14.07 -1.89
N ARG A 154 -1.01 14.95 -0.97
CA ARG A 154 -1.50 16.35 -0.89
C ARG A 154 -1.29 17.12 -2.20
N ASN A 155 -0.11 17.01 -2.79
CA ASN A 155 0.21 17.73 -4.03
C ASN A 155 -0.60 17.20 -5.22
N GLN A 156 -0.82 15.89 -5.29
CA GLN A 156 -1.63 15.28 -6.36
C GLN A 156 -3.11 15.58 -6.22
N ALA A 157 -3.66 15.45 -5.02
CA ALA A 157 -5.04 15.85 -4.73
C ALA A 157 -5.28 17.32 -5.11
N ALA A 158 -4.39 18.23 -4.71
CA ALA A 158 -4.49 19.65 -5.06
C ALA A 158 -4.36 19.89 -6.57
N ALA A 159 -3.49 19.16 -7.26
CA ALA A 159 -3.36 19.25 -8.73
C ALA A 159 -4.62 18.73 -9.44
N SER A 160 -5.20 17.63 -8.96
CA SER A 160 -6.45 17.07 -9.47
C SER A 160 -7.61 18.08 -9.29
N ILE A 161 -7.80 18.60 -8.08
CA ILE A 161 -8.83 19.61 -7.76
C ILE A 161 -8.67 20.86 -8.63
N ALA A 162 -7.45 21.39 -8.76
CA ALA A 162 -7.20 22.58 -9.57
C ALA A 162 -7.53 22.34 -11.06
N ARG A 163 -7.19 21.15 -11.60
CA ARG A 163 -7.49 20.77 -12.99
C ARG A 163 -8.99 20.62 -13.23
N THR A 164 -9.74 20.04 -12.30
CA THR A 164 -11.17 19.75 -12.47
C THR A 164 -12.07 20.94 -12.20
N THR A 165 -11.67 21.85 -11.31
CA THR A 165 -12.52 22.98 -10.86
C THR A 165 -12.05 24.35 -11.35
N GLY A 166 -10.81 24.46 -11.87
CA GLY A 166 -10.22 25.72 -12.32
C GLY A 166 -9.82 26.69 -11.20
N ILE A 167 -9.85 26.27 -9.93
CA ILE A 167 -9.47 27.14 -8.81
C ILE A 167 -7.94 27.30 -8.70
N ALA A 168 -7.51 28.40 -8.07
CA ALA A 168 -6.10 28.65 -7.83
C ALA A 168 -5.45 27.58 -6.93
N ARG A 169 -4.20 27.20 -7.24
CA ARG A 169 -3.43 26.15 -6.55
C ARG A 169 -3.42 26.29 -5.03
N ARG A 170 -3.29 27.51 -4.51
CA ARG A 170 -3.31 27.76 -3.05
C ARG A 170 -4.62 27.30 -2.41
N LYS A 171 -5.76 27.61 -3.03
CA LYS A 171 -7.08 27.18 -2.54
C LYS A 171 -7.24 25.66 -2.70
N ALA A 172 -6.73 25.09 -3.79
CA ALA A 172 -6.75 23.64 -4.01
C ALA A 172 -5.96 22.86 -2.96
N LEU A 173 -4.85 23.41 -2.44
CA LEU A 173 -4.08 22.79 -1.36
C LEU A 173 -4.90 22.71 -0.06
N SER A 174 -5.63 23.76 0.32
CA SER A 174 -6.49 23.74 1.49
C SER A 174 -7.61 22.72 1.37
N LEU A 175 -8.26 22.64 0.20
CA LEU A 175 -9.29 21.63 -0.05
C LEU A 175 -8.72 20.20 -0.07
N ALA A 176 -7.50 20.02 -0.57
CA ALA A 176 -6.81 18.74 -0.50
C ALA A 176 -6.54 18.30 0.94
N ASP A 177 -6.18 19.23 1.83
CA ASP A 177 -6.00 18.92 3.26
C ASP A 177 -7.29 18.44 3.91
N GLU A 178 -8.41 19.11 3.63
CA GLU A 178 -9.74 18.74 4.12
C GLU A 178 -10.15 17.35 3.61
N MET A 179 -10.01 17.12 2.31
CA MET A 179 -10.32 15.82 1.68
C MET A 179 -9.47 14.69 2.26
N ILE A 180 -8.16 14.92 2.46
CA ILE A 180 -7.25 13.92 3.05
C ILE A 180 -7.61 13.65 4.50
N ALA A 181 -7.97 14.69 5.27
CA ALA A 181 -8.40 14.52 6.66
C ALA A 181 -9.66 13.66 6.75
N GLU A 182 -10.64 13.87 5.86
CA GLU A 182 -11.85 13.05 5.78
C GLU A 182 -11.54 11.62 5.35
N ALA A 183 -10.72 11.44 4.31
CA ALA A 183 -10.30 10.12 3.83
C ALA A 183 -9.59 9.30 4.93
N ARG A 184 -8.75 9.96 5.74
CA ARG A 184 -8.02 9.34 6.85
C ARG A 184 -8.91 8.88 7.99
N ILE A 185 -10.15 9.37 8.10
CA ILE A 185 -11.10 8.77 9.03
C ILE A 185 -11.21 7.28 8.73
N LEU A 186 -11.39 6.89 7.47
CA LEU A 186 -11.54 5.48 7.05
C LEU A 186 -10.33 4.61 7.38
N THR A 187 -9.12 5.13 7.19
CA THR A 187 -7.87 4.38 7.43
C THR A 187 -7.44 4.37 8.89
N THR A 188 -8.05 5.21 9.73
CA THR A 188 -7.77 5.30 11.17
C THR A 188 -8.95 4.85 12.04
N ILE A 189 -10.05 4.36 11.43
CA ILE A 189 -11.17 3.74 12.17
C ILE A 189 -10.58 2.68 13.10
N ARG A 190 -10.98 2.77 14.37
CA ARG A 190 -10.79 1.73 15.37
C ARG A 190 -12.15 1.13 15.66
N VAL A 191 -12.37 -0.10 15.18
CA VAL A 191 -13.53 -0.87 15.60
C VAL A 191 -13.28 -1.34 17.04
N GLY A 192 -14.17 -0.99 17.97
CA GLY A 192 -14.10 -1.48 19.35
C GLY A 192 -14.16 -3.01 19.40
N PRO A 193 -13.75 -3.63 20.53
CA PRO A 193 -13.91 -5.07 20.69
C PRO A 193 -15.38 -5.45 20.52
N ASP A 194 -15.61 -6.56 19.81
CA ASP A 194 -16.93 -7.17 19.73
C ASP A 194 -17.36 -7.57 21.16
N PRO A 195 -18.49 -7.07 21.70
CA PRO A 195 -18.95 -7.44 23.05
C PRO A 195 -19.31 -8.93 23.20
N ALA A 196 -19.24 -9.73 22.13
CA ALA A 196 -19.53 -11.16 22.12
C ALA A 196 -18.29 -12.08 22.24
N LEU A 197 -17.08 -11.55 22.52
CA LEU A 197 -15.86 -12.33 22.81
C LEU A 197 -15.27 -12.02 24.18
#